data_AF-A0A0R1U436-F1
#
_entry.id   AF-A0A0R1U436-F1
#
_cell.length_a   1.000
_cell.length_b   1.000
_cell.length_c   1.000
_cell.angle_alpha   90.00
_cell.angle_beta   90.00
_cell.angle_gamma   90.00
#
_symmetry.space_group_name_H-M   'P 1'
#
loop_
_entity.id
_entity.type
_entity.pdbx_description
1 polymer ?
#
loop_
_entity_poly.entity_id
_entity_poly.type
_entity_poly.pdbx_seq_one_letter_code
_entity_poly.pdbx_strand_id
1 'polypeptide(L)'
;MKHKKHKLVVQTLGSVAATSFLITTIPQTAEADTLTETYPIQQQTQTTGTSRLENVGQQLTGFQKTSENQTVYYDPQSGQIFYGWHQIDGKTYYFDPNTAVMATGQQYIEGHWYLFDKNTGEMQTGFTDLSSYGQNKTVYYDKNNGQMLYGQQKIDGHWYLFDEVSGAMQTGFQNLNEYGQNKTVYYNKDGQMQYGWQEIQGHKYYFDKASGQMATGSTRIDGKTQTFNEQGQWQEETWGWPFPAVGKGYFSSGQLFGTNTGGEFRQNGFHNGLDFGSYDHPGSEVHAVHAGTVTQIGYLSGLEYYVVVQSDEYTFVYQEAFSSTSKISVSVGQEVETGDVIGIRDTEHLHLGITREKNMAKAINSSFIDDGTWIDPLTLIK
;
A
#
# COMPACT_ATOMS: atom_id res chain seq x y z
N MET A 1 12.25 37.54 29.86
CA MET A 1 13.15 37.68 28.68
C MET A 1 12.32 37.85 27.42
N LYS A 2 12.84 38.50 26.36
CA LYS A 2 12.03 38.88 25.18
C LYS A 2 11.89 37.72 24.18
N HIS A 3 10.67 37.28 23.87
CA HIS A 3 10.43 36.41 22.72
C HIS A 3 10.47 37.22 21.41
N LYS A 4 11.46 36.93 20.55
CA LYS A 4 11.51 37.41 19.16
C LYS A 4 10.54 36.59 18.32
N LYS A 5 9.48 37.21 17.78
CA LYS A 5 8.69 36.62 16.70
C LYS A 5 9.48 36.76 15.40
N HIS A 6 9.80 35.65 14.74
CA HIS A 6 10.32 35.70 13.37
C HIS A 6 9.16 36.02 12.42
N LYS A 7 9.30 37.14 11.70
CA LYS A 7 8.34 37.60 10.69
C LYS A 7 8.81 37.07 9.34
N LEU A 8 8.11 36.08 8.79
CA LEU A 8 8.41 35.56 7.46
C LEU A 8 8.12 36.65 6.42
N VAL A 9 9.10 36.94 5.58
CA VAL A 9 8.97 37.92 4.48
C VAL A 9 8.54 37.17 3.23
N VAL A 10 7.29 37.35 2.82
CA VAL A 10 6.84 36.89 1.50
C VAL A 10 7.32 37.91 0.47
N GLN A 11 8.37 37.56 -0.28
CA GLN A 11 8.71 38.28 -1.51
C GLN A 11 7.77 37.84 -2.62
N THR A 12 6.96 38.78 -3.11
CA THR A 12 6.23 38.64 -4.37
C THR A 12 7.22 38.62 -5.53
N LEU A 13 7.32 37.50 -6.23
CA LEU A 13 8.00 37.42 -7.53
C LEU A 13 7.03 37.82 -8.65
N GLY A 14 7.57 38.47 -9.68
CA GLY A 14 6.79 39.33 -10.58
C GLY A 14 6.03 38.62 -11.70
N SER A 15 4.96 39.26 -12.15
CA SER A 15 4.32 38.97 -13.43
C SER A 15 5.17 39.48 -14.59
N VAL A 16 5.27 38.72 -15.68
CA VAL A 16 5.87 39.18 -16.94
C VAL A 16 5.04 38.73 -18.13
N ALA A 17 4.66 39.72 -18.95
CA ALA A 17 4.23 39.65 -20.35
C ALA A 17 3.11 38.66 -20.75
N ALA A 18 1.89 39.17 -20.80
CA ALA A 18 0.95 38.80 -21.86
C ALA A 18 1.17 39.74 -23.06
N THR A 19 1.52 39.21 -24.22
CA THR A 19 1.68 39.97 -25.47
C THR A 19 0.33 40.12 -26.18
N SER A 20 -0.34 41.25 -25.96
CA SER A 20 -1.52 41.63 -26.74
C SER A 20 -1.13 41.92 -28.20
N PHE A 21 -1.71 41.15 -29.14
CA PHE A 21 -1.71 41.55 -30.55
C PHE A 21 -2.79 42.60 -30.81
N LEU A 22 -2.41 43.65 -31.54
CA LEU A 22 -3.29 44.77 -31.89
C LEU A 22 -4.33 44.34 -32.93
N ILE A 23 -5.61 44.55 -32.62
CA ILE A 23 -6.69 44.51 -33.61
C ILE A 23 -6.58 45.80 -34.45
N THR A 24 -6.19 45.66 -35.71
CA THR A 24 -6.25 46.76 -36.68
C THR A 24 -7.56 46.68 -37.44
N THR A 25 -8.35 47.76 -37.40
CA THR A 25 -9.64 47.87 -38.09
C THR A 25 -9.48 47.97 -39.60
N ILE A 26 -10.36 47.28 -40.34
CA ILE A 26 -10.49 47.37 -41.80
C ILE A 26 -11.61 48.38 -42.12
N PRO A 27 -11.39 49.36 -43.02
CA PRO A 27 -12.45 50.22 -43.52
C PRO A 27 -13.23 49.54 -44.66
N GLN A 28 -14.53 49.83 -44.72
CA GLN A 28 -15.48 49.34 -45.71
C GLN A 28 -15.59 50.29 -46.92
N THR A 29 -16.01 49.76 -48.09
CA THR A 29 -16.28 50.34 -49.45
C THR A 29 -15.39 49.66 -50.50
N ALA A 30 -15.78 49.41 -51.76
CA ALA A 30 -17.05 49.40 -52.51
C ALA A 30 -16.81 48.49 -53.76
N GLU A 31 -17.76 48.07 -54.62
CA GLU A 31 -19.20 48.34 -54.76
C GLU A 31 -19.88 47.02 -55.28
N ALA A 32 -20.89 47.09 -56.17
CA ALA A 32 -21.33 45.97 -57.00
C ALA A 32 -21.58 46.44 -58.45
N ASP A 33 -21.23 45.61 -59.44
CA ASP A 33 -21.63 45.86 -60.83
C ASP A 33 -21.96 44.55 -61.55
N THR A 34 -23.10 44.53 -62.23
CA THR A 34 -23.69 43.35 -62.88
C THR A 34 -23.88 43.61 -64.36
N LEU A 35 -23.33 42.75 -65.24
CA LEU A 35 -23.76 42.70 -66.63
C LEU A 35 -23.89 41.26 -67.16
N THR A 36 -24.97 41.05 -67.89
CA THR A 36 -25.45 39.79 -68.46
C THR A 36 -25.43 39.87 -69.99
N GLU A 37 -24.88 38.87 -70.69
CA GLU A 37 -25.16 38.59 -72.12
C GLU A 37 -25.07 37.06 -72.33
N THR A 38 -26.20 36.33 -72.38
CA THR A 38 -27.02 35.97 -73.56
C THR A 38 -26.39 34.98 -74.56
N TYR A 39 -26.97 33.77 -74.60
CA TYR A 39 -26.72 32.70 -75.57
C TYR A 39 -27.21 33.03 -76.99
N PRO A 40 -26.78 32.25 -78.00
CA PRO A 40 -27.80 31.42 -78.68
C PRO A 40 -27.40 29.94 -78.89
N ILE A 41 -28.41 29.08 -79.03
CA ILE A 41 -28.30 27.65 -79.38
C ILE A 41 -28.56 27.47 -80.88
N GLN A 42 -27.80 26.58 -81.54
CA GLN A 42 -28.25 25.88 -82.77
C GLN A 42 -27.89 24.39 -82.73
N GLN A 43 -28.65 23.57 -83.47
CA GLN A 43 -28.71 22.11 -83.30
C GLN A 43 -27.92 21.33 -84.37
N GLN A 44 -27.31 20.24 -83.91
CA GLN A 44 -27.08 18.93 -84.57
C GLN A 44 -26.72 18.84 -86.07
N THR A 45 -25.65 18.09 -86.36
CA THR A 45 -25.73 16.83 -87.14
C THR A 45 -24.53 15.92 -86.88
N GLN A 46 -24.69 14.60 -87.08
CA GLN A 46 -23.68 13.58 -86.77
C GLN A 46 -22.68 13.37 -87.92
N THR A 47 -21.41 13.10 -87.61
CA THR A 47 -20.61 12.07 -88.32
C THR A 47 -19.60 11.39 -87.40
N THR A 48 -19.47 10.10 -87.62
CA THR A 48 -18.55 9.11 -87.02
C THR A 48 -17.11 9.57 -86.79
N GLY A 49 -16.58 9.35 -85.58
CA GLY A 49 -15.14 9.44 -85.28
C GLY A 49 -14.80 8.73 -83.97
N THR A 50 -14.02 7.64 -84.04
CA THR A 50 -13.59 6.87 -82.86
C THR A 50 -12.45 7.56 -82.12
N SER A 51 -12.70 8.05 -80.90
CA SER A 51 -11.65 8.22 -79.88
C SER A 51 -12.17 7.96 -78.48
N ARG A 52 -11.78 6.80 -77.94
CA ARG A 52 -11.96 6.39 -76.55
C ARG A 52 -10.99 7.23 -75.70
N LEU A 53 -11.44 8.34 -75.12
CA LEU A 53 -10.69 9.08 -74.12
C LEU A 53 -10.80 8.39 -72.77
N GLU A 54 -9.96 7.37 -72.55
CA GLU A 54 -9.70 6.88 -71.20
C GLU A 54 -8.75 7.83 -70.49
N ASN A 55 -9.28 8.62 -69.57
CA ASN A 55 -8.51 9.11 -68.44
C ASN A 55 -9.40 9.26 -67.22
N VAL A 56 -10.03 8.14 -66.82
CA VAL A 56 -10.60 8.01 -65.49
C VAL A 56 -9.42 7.78 -64.55
N GLY A 57 -8.96 8.84 -63.89
CA GLY A 57 -8.03 8.69 -62.78
C GLY A 57 -8.65 7.74 -61.75
N GLN A 58 -7.92 6.69 -61.37
CA GLN A 58 -8.47 5.67 -60.46
C GLN A 58 -8.88 6.32 -59.13
N GLN A 59 -10.12 6.08 -58.72
CA GLN A 59 -10.63 6.54 -57.43
C GLN A 59 -9.84 5.84 -56.32
N LEU A 60 -9.16 6.60 -55.48
CA LEU A 60 -8.38 6.07 -54.37
C LEU A 60 -9.33 5.51 -53.29
N THR A 61 -8.98 4.34 -52.74
CA THR A 61 -9.77 3.62 -51.73
C THR A 61 -8.86 2.87 -50.76
N GLY A 62 -9.31 2.65 -49.53
CA GLY A 62 -8.56 1.99 -48.47
C GLY A 62 -7.35 2.79 -47.98
N PHE A 63 -6.42 2.09 -47.30
CA PHE A 63 -5.15 2.67 -46.86
C PHE A 63 -4.25 2.99 -48.06
N GLN A 64 -3.78 4.23 -48.13
CA GLN A 64 -2.92 4.74 -49.21
C GLN A 64 -1.68 5.42 -48.64
N LYS A 65 -0.62 5.50 -49.46
CA LYS A 65 0.61 6.22 -49.12
C LYS A 65 0.69 7.54 -49.87
N THR A 66 1.02 8.62 -49.15
CA THR A 66 1.34 9.92 -49.77
C THR A 66 2.71 9.87 -50.45
N SER A 67 3.04 10.90 -51.23
CA SER A 67 4.39 11.11 -51.78
C SER A 67 5.47 11.22 -50.69
N GLU A 68 5.08 11.55 -49.46
CA GLU A 68 5.95 11.63 -48.27
C GLU A 68 5.96 10.33 -47.46
N ASN A 69 5.40 9.23 -47.99
CA ASN A 69 5.28 7.91 -47.36
C ASN A 69 4.44 7.89 -46.06
N GLN A 70 3.65 8.92 -45.81
CA GLN A 70 2.65 8.93 -44.74
C GLN A 70 1.45 8.06 -45.14
N THR A 71 0.77 7.45 -44.17
CA THR A 71 -0.46 6.68 -44.42
C THR A 71 -1.68 7.58 -44.30
N VAL A 72 -2.60 7.51 -45.25
CA VAL A 72 -3.95 8.10 -45.20
C VAL A 72 -4.99 7.03 -45.54
N TYR A 73 -6.28 7.29 -45.32
CA TYR A 73 -7.36 6.37 -45.70
C TYR A 73 -8.44 7.06 -46.53
N TYR A 74 -8.85 6.42 -47.62
CA TYR A 74 -9.99 6.82 -48.44
C TYR A 74 -11.12 5.80 -48.30
N ASP A 75 -12.34 6.27 -48.03
CA ASP A 75 -13.53 5.44 -47.94
C ASP A 75 -13.75 4.63 -49.24
N PRO A 76 -13.81 3.27 -49.19
CA PRO A 76 -14.13 2.46 -50.35
C PRO A 76 -15.52 2.72 -50.97
N GLN A 77 -16.46 3.34 -50.23
CA GLN A 77 -17.82 3.62 -50.74
C GLN A 77 -17.92 4.96 -51.46
N SER A 78 -17.40 6.04 -50.87
CA SER A 78 -17.48 7.41 -51.41
C SER A 78 -16.20 7.92 -52.07
N GLY A 79 -15.05 7.31 -51.81
CA GLY A 79 -13.72 7.82 -52.17
C GLY A 79 -13.31 9.09 -51.43
N GLN A 80 -14.01 9.47 -50.36
CA GLN A 80 -13.63 10.60 -49.50
C GLN A 80 -12.50 10.20 -48.55
N ILE A 81 -11.59 11.13 -48.26
CA ILE A 81 -10.51 10.91 -47.30
C ILE A 81 -11.01 11.07 -45.86
N PHE A 82 -10.54 10.22 -44.94
CA PHE A 82 -10.96 10.23 -43.53
C PHE A 82 -10.16 11.22 -42.67
N TYR A 83 -10.84 11.77 -41.66
CA TYR A 83 -10.30 12.74 -40.68
C TYR A 83 -10.88 12.43 -39.29
N GLY A 84 -10.08 12.58 -38.25
CA GLY A 84 -10.47 12.27 -36.88
C GLY A 84 -10.61 10.77 -36.62
N TRP A 85 -11.49 10.42 -35.67
CA TRP A 85 -11.73 9.07 -35.20
C TRP A 85 -12.57 8.24 -36.18
N HIS A 86 -12.05 7.09 -36.61
CA HIS A 86 -12.78 6.14 -37.46
C HIS A 86 -12.59 4.70 -37.01
N GLN A 87 -13.63 3.88 -37.17
CA GLN A 87 -13.51 2.43 -37.09
C GLN A 87 -13.48 1.82 -38.49
N ILE A 88 -12.48 0.96 -38.73
CA ILE A 88 -12.27 0.23 -39.98
C ILE A 88 -12.07 -1.24 -39.59
N ASP A 89 -12.87 -2.15 -40.14
CA ASP A 89 -12.83 -3.60 -39.85
C ASP A 89 -12.81 -3.97 -38.35
N GLY A 90 -13.57 -3.20 -37.54
CA GLY A 90 -13.67 -3.40 -36.10
C GLY A 90 -12.50 -2.85 -35.27
N LYS A 91 -11.55 -2.15 -35.90
CA LYS A 91 -10.39 -1.53 -35.25
C LYS A 91 -10.49 0.00 -35.30
N THR A 92 -10.07 0.66 -34.23
CA THR A 92 -10.11 2.13 -34.14
C THR A 92 -8.80 2.74 -34.64
N TYR A 93 -8.93 3.79 -35.46
CA TYR A 93 -7.85 4.60 -36.00
C TYR A 93 -8.16 6.08 -35.75
N TYR A 94 -7.11 6.91 -35.76
CA TYR A 94 -7.25 8.37 -35.79
C TYR A 94 -6.45 8.92 -36.97
N PHE A 95 -7.08 9.80 -37.75
CA PHE A 95 -6.46 10.52 -38.86
C PHE A 95 -6.37 12.01 -38.48
N ASP A 96 -5.21 12.64 -38.63
CA ASP A 96 -5.03 14.04 -38.21
C ASP A 96 -6.06 14.97 -38.90
N PRO A 97 -6.85 15.77 -38.17
CA PRO A 97 -7.93 16.59 -38.73
C PRO A 97 -7.49 17.65 -39.77
N ASN A 98 -6.20 17.96 -39.87
CA ASN A 98 -5.68 18.98 -40.80
C ASN A 98 -5.05 18.34 -42.05
N THR A 99 -4.44 17.15 -41.90
CA THR A 99 -3.58 16.51 -42.92
C THR A 99 -4.06 15.14 -43.37
N ALA A 100 -5.08 14.57 -42.72
CA ALA A 100 -5.56 13.18 -42.87
C ALA A 100 -4.51 12.08 -42.59
N VAL A 101 -3.33 12.43 -42.06
CA VAL A 101 -2.27 11.46 -41.77
C VAL A 101 -2.68 10.58 -40.59
N MET A 102 -2.61 9.27 -40.79
CA MET A 102 -2.90 8.27 -39.76
C MET A 102 -1.93 8.40 -38.58
N ALA A 103 -2.49 8.48 -37.37
CA ALA A 103 -1.74 8.47 -36.12
C ALA A 103 -0.99 7.16 -35.91
N THR A 104 0.22 7.28 -35.37
CA THR A 104 1.04 6.18 -34.87
C THR A 104 1.75 6.62 -33.60
N GLY A 105 2.12 5.69 -32.72
CA GLY A 105 2.74 6.02 -31.43
C GLY A 105 1.77 6.64 -30.42
N GLN A 106 2.33 7.25 -29.38
CA GLN A 106 1.54 7.99 -28.39
C GLN A 106 1.07 9.32 -28.97
N GLN A 107 -0.22 9.64 -28.80
CA GLN A 107 -0.81 10.89 -29.25
C GLN A 107 -1.63 11.52 -28.12
N TYR A 108 -1.53 12.84 -27.97
CA TYR A 108 -2.34 13.61 -27.02
C TYR A 108 -3.48 14.30 -27.79
N ILE A 109 -4.69 13.75 -27.65
CA ILE A 109 -5.88 14.15 -28.41
C ILE A 109 -6.96 14.56 -27.40
N GLU A 110 -7.52 15.75 -27.57
CA GLU A 110 -8.66 16.25 -26.78
C GLU A 110 -8.47 16.17 -25.25
N GLY A 111 -7.23 16.31 -24.76
CA GLY A 111 -6.90 16.26 -23.34
C GLY A 111 -6.49 14.88 -22.80
N HIS A 112 -6.45 13.85 -23.65
CA HIS A 112 -6.14 12.48 -23.25
C HIS A 112 -5.01 11.88 -24.08
N TRP A 113 -4.21 11.02 -23.45
CA TRP A 113 -3.21 10.22 -24.14
C TRP A 113 -3.83 8.92 -24.67
N TYR A 114 -3.54 8.63 -25.94
CA TYR A 114 -3.86 7.38 -26.62
C TYR A 114 -2.57 6.76 -27.16
N LEU A 115 -2.62 5.48 -27.52
CA LEU A 115 -1.53 4.78 -28.21
C LEU A 115 -2.05 4.13 -29.48
N PHE A 116 -1.34 4.33 -30.58
CA PHE A 116 -1.58 3.66 -31.85
C PHE A 116 -0.36 2.83 -32.24
N ASP A 117 -0.55 1.63 -32.77
CA ASP A 117 0.55 0.78 -33.21
C ASP A 117 1.43 1.50 -34.24
N LYS A 118 2.75 1.31 -34.15
CA LYS A 118 3.72 2.02 -35.00
C LYS A 118 3.61 1.70 -36.48
N ASN A 119 3.11 0.51 -36.83
CA ASN A 119 3.14 -0.01 -38.18
C ASN A 119 1.75 0.02 -38.82
N THR A 120 0.73 -0.36 -38.05
CA THR A 120 -0.67 -0.46 -38.53
C THR A 120 -1.50 0.76 -38.20
N GLY A 121 -1.16 1.55 -37.17
CA GLY A 121 -1.99 2.67 -36.68
C GLY A 121 -3.18 2.24 -35.85
N GLU A 122 -3.28 0.96 -35.47
CA GLU A 122 -4.39 0.43 -34.68
C GLU A 122 -4.31 0.93 -33.23
N MET A 123 -5.39 1.52 -32.71
CA MET A 123 -5.47 1.98 -31.32
C MET A 123 -5.28 0.80 -30.34
N GLN A 124 -4.36 0.95 -29.40
CA GLN A 124 -4.02 -0.04 -28.39
C GLN A 124 -4.83 0.21 -27.11
N THR A 125 -5.16 -0.87 -26.39
CA THR A 125 -5.85 -0.83 -25.08
C THR A 125 -5.22 -1.84 -24.11
N GLY A 126 -5.52 -1.70 -22.82
CA GLY A 126 -4.99 -2.55 -21.74
C GLY A 126 -3.59 -2.16 -21.27
N PHE A 127 -2.97 -3.07 -20.50
CA PHE A 127 -1.59 -2.91 -20.03
C PHE A 127 -0.61 -2.91 -21.22
N THR A 128 0.21 -1.87 -21.31
CA THR A 128 1.20 -1.74 -22.38
C THR A 128 2.56 -1.32 -21.83
N ASP A 129 3.60 -2.10 -22.13
CA ASP A 129 4.99 -1.68 -21.98
C ASP A 129 5.39 -0.74 -23.13
N LEU A 130 5.81 0.48 -22.79
CA LEU A 130 6.20 1.50 -23.75
C LEU A 130 7.69 1.46 -24.11
N SER A 131 8.43 0.43 -23.71
CA SER A 131 9.85 0.24 -24.05
C SER A 131 10.09 0.32 -25.56
N SER A 132 9.23 -0.34 -26.35
CA SER A 132 9.22 -0.27 -27.82
C SER A 132 8.93 1.14 -28.37
N TYR A 133 8.28 2.01 -27.60
CA TYR A 133 8.00 3.42 -27.89
C TYR A 133 9.05 4.38 -27.31
N GLY A 134 10.14 3.85 -26.74
CA GLY A 134 11.26 4.63 -26.22
C GLY A 134 11.08 5.11 -24.77
N GLN A 135 10.12 4.56 -24.02
CA GLN A 135 9.86 4.93 -22.64
C GLN A 135 9.90 3.71 -21.71
N ASN A 136 10.75 3.74 -20.68
CA ASN A 136 10.86 2.65 -19.71
C ASN A 136 9.74 2.70 -18.66
N LYS A 137 8.50 2.42 -19.07
CA LYS A 137 7.33 2.31 -18.17
C LYS A 137 6.24 1.43 -18.78
N THR A 138 5.52 0.74 -17.92
CA THR A 138 4.20 0.16 -18.25
C THR A 138 3.11 1.17 -17.92
N VAL A 139 2.10 1.29 -18.78
CA VAL A 139 0.90 2.12 -18.58
C VAL A 139 -0.35 1.25 -18.80
N TYR A 140 -1.54 1.79 -18.54
CA TYR A 140 -2.80 1.16 -18.92
C TYR A 140 -3.67 2.12 -19.73
N TYR A 141 -4.14 1.65 -20.88
CA TYR A 141 -5.13 2.33 -21.72
C TYR A 141 -6.51 1.68 -21.50
N ASP A 142 -7.56 2.48 -21.27
CA ASP A 142 -8.88 1.93 -20.98
C ASP A 142 -9.42 1.04 -22.11
N LYS A 143 -10.05 -0.08 -21.75
CA LYS A 143 -10.56 -1.07 -22.72
C LYS A 143 -11.75 -0.56 -23.53
N ASN A 144 -12.48 0.46 -23.05
CA ASN A 144 -13.69 0.97 -23.69
C ASN A 144 -13.40 2.18 -24.58
N ASN A 145 -12.54 3.09 -24.15
CA ASN A 145 -12.27 4.35 -24.87
C ASN A 145 -10.79 4.58 -25.27
N GLY A 146 -9.85 3.74 -24.84
CA GLY A 146 -8.43 3.85 -25.20
C GLY A 146 -7.65 4.97 -24.53
N GLN A 147 -8.23 5.68 -23.54
CA GLN A 147 -7.54 6.74 -22.80
C GLN A 147 -6.57 6.16 -21.77
N MET A 148 -5.38 6.76 -21.65
CA MET A 148 -4.42 6.37 -20.60
C MET A 148 -5.00 6.67 -19.22
N LEU A 149 -4.91 5.71 -18.29
CA LEU A 149 -5.38 5.86 -16.92
C LEU A 149 -4.30 6.35 -15.96
N TYR A 150 -4.75 6.97 -14.88
CA TYR A 150 -3.96 7.65 -13.85
C TYR A 150 -4.52 7.36 -12.46
N GLY A 151 -3.72 7.54 -11.41
CA GLY A 151 -4.13 7.36 -10.02
C GLY A 151 -4.46 5.91 -9.67
N GLN A 152 -5.29 5.72 -8.64
CA GLN A 152 -5.75 4.39 -8.23
C GLN A 152 -6.87 3.88 -9.13
N GLN A 153 -6.70 2.70 -9.71
CA GLN A 153 -7.64 2.10 -10.64
C GLN A 153 -7.95 0.65 -10.25
N LYS A 154 -9.22 0.26 -10.34
CA LYS A 154 -9.63 -1.13 -10.12
C LYS A 154 -9.88 -1.82 -11.46
N ILE A 155 -8.97 -2.68 -11.87
CA ILE A 155 -8.94 -3.35 -13.17
C ILE A 155 -9.01 -4.86 -12.94
N ASP A 156 -9.94 -5.53 -13.61
CA ASP A 156 -10.14 -6.99 -13.58
C ASP A 156 -10.14 -7.59 -12.15
N GLY A 157 -10.67 -6.84 -11.17
CA GLY A 157 -10.79 -7.22 -9.77
C GLY A 157 -9.68 -6.70 -8.84
N HIS A 158 -8.51 -6.36 -9.38
CA HIS A 158 -7.34 -5.90 -8.61
C HIS A 158 -7.21 -4.38 -8.61
N TRP A 159 -6.61 -3.82 -7.56
CA TRP A 159 -6.23 -2.41 -7.51
C TRP A 159 -4.81 -2.20 -8.02
N TYR A 160 -4.65 -1.18 -8.86
CA TYR A 160 -3.39 -0.71 -9.43
C TYR A 160 -3.22 0.78 -9.09
N LEU A 161 -1.97 1.26 -9.13
CA LEU A 161 -1.64 2.67 -9.01
C LEU A 161 -0.86 3.09 -10.26
N PHE A 162 -1.27 4.19 -10.88
CA PHE A 162 -0.57 4.82 -12.00
C PHE A 162 -0.18 6.24 -11.59
N ASP A 163 1.07 6.63 -11.84
CA ASP A 163 1.58 7.98 -11.55
C ASP A 163 0.73 9.06 -12.26
N GLU A 164 0.31 10.09 -11.53
CA GLU A 164 -0.70 11.07 -12.00
C GLU A 164 -0.23 11.94 -13.18
N VAL A 165 1.08 12.00 -13.43
CA VAL A 165 1.67 12.81 -14.51
C VAL A 165 2.01 11.95 -15.73
N SER A 166 2.72 10.84 -15.52
CA SER A 166 3.28 10.01 -16.60
C SER A 166 2.44 8.79 -16.95
N GLY A 167 1.44 8.42 -16.13
CA GLY A 167 0.67 7.18 -16.26
C GLY A 167 1.47 5.91 -15.95
N ALA A 168 2.71 6.02 -15.44
CA ALA A 168 3.55 4.87 -15.13
C ALA A 168 2.96 4.03 -13.99
N MET A 169 2.76 2.74 -14.22
CA MET A 169 2.31 1.79 -13.20
C MET A 169 3.33 1.70 -12.06
N GLN A 170 2.86 1.95 -10.84
CA GLN A 170 3.65 1.92 -9.63
C GLN A 170 3.68 0.51 -9.01
N THR A 171 4.79 0.17 -8.36
CA THR A 171 5.00 -1.08 -7.64
C THR A 171 5.69 -0.80 -6.30
N GLY A 172 5.81 -1.81 -5.43
CA GLY A 172 6.43 -1.67 -4.12
C GLY A 172 5.56 -0.95 -3.09
N PHE A 173 6.18 -0.44 -2.03
CA PHE A 173 5.50 0.36 -1.01
C PHE A 173 5.15 1.74 -1.57
N GLN A 174 3.91 2.16 -1.38
CA GLN A 174 3.38 3.43 -1.90
C GLN A 174 2.61 4.16 -0.79
N ASN A 175 2.99 5.41 -0.52
CA ASN A 175 2.27 6.30 0.39
C ASN A 175 1.21 7.05 -0.41
N LEU A 176 -0.06 6.81 -0.12
CA LEU A 176 -1.17 7.33 -0.92
C LEU A 176 -1.63 8.74 -0.52
N ASN A 177 -0.88 9.45 0.34
CA ASN A 177 -1.23 10.81 0.75
C ASN A 177 -1.32 11.79 -0.43
N GLU A 178 -0.42 11.67 -1.41
CA GLU A 178 -0.45 12.47 -2.65
C GLU A 178 -1.72 12.19 -3.47
N TYR A 179 -2.26 10.97 -3.37
CA TYR A 179 -3.51 10.50 -3.99
C TYR A 179 -4.73 10.65 -3.05
N GLY A 180 -4.64 11.53 -2.05
CA GLY A 180 -5.74 11.88 -1.14
C GLY A 180 -6.09 10.85 -0.07
N GLN A 181 -5.26 9.83 0.19
CA GLN A 181 -5.52 8.79 1.20
C GLN A 181 -4.35 8.64 2.18
N ASN A 182 -4.57 8.94 3.46
CA ASN A 182 -3.53 8.80 4.50
C ASN A 182 -3.29 7.33 4.91
N LYS A 183 -2.68 6.55 4.02
CA LYS A 183 -2.24 5.17 4.25
C LYS A 183 -1.04 4.82 3.37
N THR A 184 -0.17 3.95 3.87
CA THR A 184 0.81 3.23 3.07
C THR A 184 0.21 1.89 2.63
N VAL A 185 0.43 1.49 1.39
CA VAL A 185 0.03 0.19 0.83
C VAL A 185 1.22 -0.45 0.12
N TYR A 186 1.07 -1.70 -0.34
CA TYR A 186 2.08 -2.37 -1.15
C TYR A 186 1.47 -2.93 -2.44
N TYR A 187 2.08 -2.63 -3.58
CA TYR A 187 1.77 -3.19 -4.89
C TYR A 187 2.84 -4.21 -5.28
N ASN A 188 2.44 -5.41 -5.71
CA ASN A 188 3.39 -6.45 -6.13
C ASN A 188 4.09 -6.09 -7.46
N LYS A 189 5.01 -6.95 -7.91
CA LYS A 189 5.73 -6.79 -9.19
C LYS A 189 4.83 -6.67 -10.42
N ASP A 190 3.60 -7.21 -10.35
CA ASP A 190 2.61 -7.21 -11.42
C ASP A 190 1.64 -6.02 -11.27
N GLY A 191 1.93 -5.07 -10.37
CA GLY A 191 1.16 -3.84 -10.14
C GLY A 191 -0.06 -3.98 -9.24
N GLN A 192 -0.30 -5.14 -8.63
CA GLN A 192 -1.53 -5.42 -7.87
C GLN A 192 -1.35 -5.12 -6.38
N MET A 193 -2.27 -4.35 -5.78
CA MET A 193 -2.28 -4.07 -4.34
C MET A 193 -2.46 -5.36 -3.52
N GLN A 194 -1.65 -5.52 -2.48
CA GLN A 194 -1.64 -6.69 -1.61
C GLN A 194 -2.44 -6.47 -0.32
N TYR A 195 -2.85 -7.60 0.28
CA TYR A 195 -3.74 -7.67 1.43
C TYR A 195 -3.32 -8.80 2.36
N GLY A 196 -3.70 -8.71 3.64
CA GLY A 196 -3.38 -9.71 4.67
C GLY A 196 -1.88 -9.76 4.99
N TRP A 197 -1.44 -10.91 5.50
CA TRP A 197 -0.03 -11.18 5.78
C TRP A 197 0.77 -11.34 4.49
N GLN A 198 1.92 -10.68 4.42
CA GLN A 198 2.84 -10.72 3.28
C GLN A 198 4.27 -10.81 3.80
N GLU A 199 5.13 -11.55 3.10
CA GLU A 199 6.58 -11.57 3.38
C GLU A 199 7.31 -10.83 2.26
N ILE A 200 7.99 -9.74 2.61
CA ILE A 200 8.63 -8.81 1.67
C ILE A 200 10.07 -8.61 2.15
N GLN A 201 11.04 -8.99 1.32
CA GLN A 201 12.48 -8.86 1.62
C GLN A 201 12.90 -9.52 2.96
N GLY A 202 12.25 -10.64 3.34
CA GLY A 202 12.54 -11.38 4.57
C GLY A 202 11.86 -10.83 5.84
N HIS A 203 11.08 -9.75 5.72
CA HIS A 203 10.26 -9.22 6.81
C HIS A 203 8.77 -9.52 6.57
N LYS A 204 8.04 -9.85 7.64
CA LYS A 204 6.59 -10.01 7.60
C LYS A 204 5.90 -8.66 7.78
N TYR A 205 4.87 -8.41 6.98
CA TYR A 205 4.01 -7.23 7.01
C TYR A 205 2.56 -7.69 7.07
N TYR A 206 1.67 -6.85 7.58
CA TYR A 206 0.23 -7.04 7.42
C TYR A 206 -0.39 -5.83 6.75
N PHE A 207 -1.22 -6.08 5.74
CA PHE A 207 -2.04 -5.07 5.08
C PHE A 207 -3.51 -5.37 5.38
N ASP A 208 -4.27 -4.37 5.80
CA ASP A 208 -5.68 -4.54 6.14
C ASP A 208 -6.48 -5.15 4.98
N LYS A 209 -7.28 -6.19 5.28
CA LYS A 209 -7.97 -7.04 4.30
C LYS A 209 -9.05 -6.28 3.50
N ALA A 210 -9.49 -5.09 3.95
CA ALA A 210 -10.47 -4.26 3.23
C ALA A 210 -9.83 -3.08 2.49
N SER A 211 -8.94 -2.35 3.16
CA SER A 211 -8.39 -1.07 2.68
C SER A 211 -7.00 -1.17 2.05
N GLY A 212 -6.26 -2.26 2.28
CA GLY A 212 -4.86 -2.43 1.90
C GLY A 212 -3.86 -1.64 2.76
N GLN A 213 -4.31 -0.95 3.81
CA GLN A 213 -3.45 -0.17 4.69
C GLN A 213 -2.45 -1.06 5.45
N MET A 214 -1.17 -0.73 5.37
CA MET A 214 -0.11 -1.36 6.16
C MET A 214 -0.32 -1.11 7.66
N ALA A 215 -0.20 -2.17 8.47
CA ALA A 215 -0.21 -2.10 9.92
C ALA A 215 1.12 -1.53 10.46
N THR A 216 1.03 -0.73 11.53
CA THR A 216 2.16 -0.17 12.29
C THR A 216 1.76 -0.11 13.77
N GLY A 217 2.72 -0.19 14.69
CA GLY A 217 2.45 -0.27 16.13
C GLY A 217 1.60 -1.49 16.52
N SER A 218 0.89 -1.40 17.63
CA SER A 218 0.00 -2.45 18.13
C SER A 218 -1.31 -2.52 17.33
N THR A 219 -1.46 -3.53 16.48
CA THR A 219 -2.63 -3.74 15.62
C THR A 219 -3.32 -5.06 15.96
N ARG A 220 -4.65 -5.05 16.11
CA ARG A 220 -5.42 -6.27 16.40
C ARG A 220 -5.79 -7.03 15.12
N ILE A 221 -5.26 -8.24 14.94
CA ILE A 221 -5.42 -9.08 13.75
C ILE A 221 -5.99 -10.44 14.17
N ASP A 222 -7.09 -10.85 13.53
CA ASP A 222 -7.76 -12.14 13.74
C ASP A 222 -7.97 -12.50 15.24
N GLY A 223 -8.26 -11.47 16.05
CA GLY A 223 -8.56 -11.56 17.48
C GLY A 223 -7.40 -11.26 18.44
N LYS A 224 -6.14 -11.40 17.99
CA LYS A 224 -4.91 -11.18 18.79
C LYS A 224 -4.30 -9.80 18.55
N THR A 225 -3.58 -9.24 19.52
CA THR A 225 -2.72 -8.07 19.24
C THR A 225 -1.45 -8.54 18.54
N GLN A 226 -0.94 -7.73 17.61
CA GLN A 226 0.29 -7.97 16.86
C GLN A 226 1.07 -6.65 16.80
N THR A 227 2.36 -6.69 17.06
CA THR A 227 3.20 -5.49 17.11
C THR A 227 3.98 -5.35 15.81
N PHE A 228 4.02 -4.13 15.27
CA PHE A 228 4.79 -3.77 14.08
C PHE A 228 5.61 -2.52 14.38
N ASN A 229 6.82 -2.41 13.82
CA ASN A 229 7.62 -1.18 13.94
C ASN A 229 7.06 -0.04 13.06
N GLU A 230 7.68 1.13 13.10
CA GLU A 230 7.28 2.31 12.30
C GLU A 230 7.33 2.05 10.78
N GLN A 231 8.18 1.11 10.34
CA GLN A 231 8.29 0.67 8.95
C GLN A 231 7.27 -0.42 8.58
N GLY A 232 6.40 -0.84 9.52
CA GLY A 232 5.37 -1.86 9.33
C GLY A 232 5.88 -3.30 9.38
N GLN A 233 7.12 -3.52 9.81
CA GLN A 233 7.68 -4.87 9.98
C GLN A 233 7.17 -5.48 11.28
N TRP A 234 6.58 -6.65 11.18
CA TRP A 234 6.09 -7.43 12.31
C TRP A 234 7.22 -7.78 13.26
N GLN A 235 6.97 -7.57 14.55
CA GLN A 235 7.84 -7.99 15.65
C GLN A 235 7.26 -9.29 16.22
N GLU A 236 8.08 -10.33 16.29
CA GLU A 236 7.67 -11.62 16.85
C GLU A 236 7.52 -11.49 18.37
N GLU A 237 6.40 -12.00 18.90
CA GLU A 237 6.17 -12.10 20.35
C GLU A 237 7.11 -13.18 20.91
N THR A 238 8.19 -12.75 21.60
CA THR A 238 9.20 -13.66 22.14
C THR A 238 8.89 -14.07 23.56
N TRP A 239 9.12 -15.34 23.87
CA TRP A 239 8.95 -15.92 25.19
C TRP A 239 10.26 -16.61 25.61
N GLY A 240 10.63 -16.50 26.88
CA GLY A 240 11.89 -17.06 27.39
C GLY A 240 11.79 -17.54 28.84
N TRP A 241 12.70 -18.44 29.23
CA TRP A 241 12.77 -18.95 30.60
C TRP A 241 13.37 -17.91 31.55
N PRO A 242 12.86 -17.76 32.79
CA PRO A 242 13.42 -16.80 33.76
C PRO A 242 14.82 -17.19 34.25
N PHE A 243 15.23 -18.45 34.01
CA PHE A 243 16.58 -18.97 34.21
C PHE A 243 17.09 -19.64 32.91
N PRO A 244 17.54 -18.87 31.90
CA PRO A 244 17.81 -19.38 30.54
C PRO A 244 18.83 -20.51 30.48
N ALA A 245 19.81 -20.54 31.39
CA ALA A 245 20.84 -21.58 31.46
C ALA A 245 20.28 -22.98 31.80
N VAL A 246 19.10 -23.05 32.43
CA VAL A 246 18.37 -24.30 32.74
C VAL A 246 17.26 -24.54 31.72
N GLY A 247 16.72 -23.47 31.13
CA GLY A 247 15.56 -23.54 30.26
C GLY A 247 14.34 -24.05 31.03
N LYS A 248 13.63 -25.02 30.46
CA LYS A 248 12.45 -25.64 31.08
C LYS A 248 12.73 -26.38 32.40
N GLY A 249 13.95 -26.88 32.60
CA GLY A 249 14.30 -27.64 33.81
C GLY A 249 13.38 -28.84 34.12
N TYR A 250 13.17 -29.08 35.42
CA TYR A 250 12.28 -30.12 35.95
C TYR A 250 11.38 -29.51 37.03
N PHE A 251 10.09 -29.85 36.99
CA PHE A 251 9.13 -29.44 38.01
C PHE A 251 8.58 -30.67 38.73
N SER A 252 8.59 -30.62 40.06
CA SER A 252 7.77 -31.49 40.90
C SER A 252 6.28 -31.09 40.81
N SER A 253 5.37 -32.01 41.12
CA SER A 253 3.93 -31.79 40.97
C SER A 253 3.42 -30.57 41.74
N GLY A 254 3.98 -30.25 42.91
CA GLY A 254 3.59 -29.10 43.71
C GLY A 254 4.00 -27.73 43.13
N GLN A 255 4.92 -27.69 42.16
CA GLN A 255 5.39 -26.47 41.50
C GLN A 255 4.59 -26.11 40.24
N LEU A 256 3.87 -27.08 39.65
CA LEU A 256 3.12 -26.92 38.41
C LEU A 256 1.87 -26.06 38.60
N PHE A 257 1.49 -25.33 37.54
CA PHE A 257 0.22 -24.61 37.45
C PHE A 257 -0.98 -25.56 37.56
N GLY A 258 -2.08 -25.07 38.13
CA GLY A 258 -3.34 -25.80 38.27
C GLY A 258 -3.41 -26.65 39.53
N THR A 259 -4.34 -27.61 39.55
CA THR A 259 -4.55 -28.51 40.69
C THR A 259 -3.77 -29.81 40.50
N ASN A 260 -2.66 -29.95 41.23
CA ASN A 260 -1.73 -31.07 41.13
C ASN A 260 -1.51 -31.75 42.50
N THR A 261 -1.15 -33.03 42.49
CA THR A 261 -0.79 -33.77 43.71
C THR A 261 0.39 -33.10 44.43
N GLY A 262 0.29 -32.97 45.75
CA GLY A 262 1.25 -32.21 46.56
C GLY A 262 0.94 -30.71 46.64
N GLY A 263 -0.07 -30.20 45.92
CA GLY A 263 -0.56 -28.82 46.01
C GLY A 263 -1.63 -28.60 47.08
N GLU A 264 -2.05 -29.63 47.82
CA GLU A 264 -3.21 -29.60 48.74
C GLU A 264 -3.03 -28.68 49.96
N PHE A 265 -1.83 -28.17 50.18
CA PHE A 265 -1.54 -27.13 51.18
C PHE A 265 -2.03 -25.73 50.74
N ARG A 266 -2.24 -25.50 49.44
CA ARG A 266 -2.82 -24.26 48.90
C ARG A 266 -4.34 -24.27 49.12
N GLN A 267 -4.94 -23.09 49.27
CA GLN A 267 -6.40 -22.98 49.30
C GLN A 267 -6.99 -23.58 48.01
N ASN A 268 -7.99 -24.45 48.16
CA ASN A 268 -8.61 -25.22 47.07
C ASN A 268 -7.66 -26.12 46.24
N GLY A 269 -6.38 -26.27 46.64
CA GLY A 269 -5.37 -27.05 45.92
C GLY A 269 -4.91 -26.47 44.56
N PHE A 270 -5.42 -25.30 44.15
CA PHE A 270 -5.08 -24.68 42.87
C PHE A 270 -3.82 -23.82 42.99
N HIS A 271 -2.97 -23.86 41.97
CA HIS A 271 -1.77 -23.06 41.85
C HIS A 271 -1.87 -22.11 40.64
N ASN A 272 -1.80 -20.80 40.88
CA ASN A 272 -2.00 -19.73 39.90
C ASN A 272 -0.77 -19.37 39.04
N GLY A 273 0.34 -20.10 39.20
CA GLY A 273 1.59 -19.81 38.51
C GLY A 273 2.47 -21.04 38.38
N LEU A 274 3.76 -20.82 38.20
CA LEU A 274 4.78 -21.85 38.06
C LEU A 274 5.97 -21.52 38.98
N ASP A 275 6.36 -22.48 39.83
CA ASP A 275 7.41 -22.28 40.83
C ASP A 275 8.75 -22.82 40.34
N PHE A 276 9.74 -21.94 40.23
CA PHE A 276 11.11 -22.25 39.85
C PHE A 276 11.99 -22.31 41.12
N GLY A 277 12.27 -23.52 41.62
CA GLY A 277 13.05 -23.74 42.84
C GLY A 277 14.53 -23.37 42.69
N SER A 278 15.17 -23.03 43.80
CA SER A 278 16.61 -22.71 43.87
C SER A 278 17.49 -23.89 43.49
N TYR A 279 17.02 -25.11 43.79
CA TYR A 279 17.72 -26.37 43.58
C TYR A 279 17.52 -26.98 42.18
N ASP A 280 16.29 -26.95 41.65
CA ASP A 280 15.93 -27.55 40.35
C ASP A 280 16.08 -26.58 39.17
N HIS A 281 15.98 -25.27 39.42
CA HIS A 281 16.27 -24.21 38.46
C HIS A 281 17.41 -23.32 39.00
N PRO A 282 18.66 -23.83 39.07
CA PRO A 282 19.79 -23.09 39.62
C PRO A 282 20.13 -21.83 38.79
N GLY A 283 20.57 -20.79 39.50
CA GLY A 283 20.85 -19.46 38.95
C GLY A 283 20.31 -18.37 39.86
N SER A 284 20.95 -17.21 39.90
CA SER A 284 20.51 -16.08 40.73
C SER A 284 19.85 -14.98 39.90
N GLU A 285 20.24 -14.76 38.66
CA GLU A 285 19.62 -13.74 37.80
C GLU A 285 18.23 -14.19 37.32
N VAL A 286 17.20 -13.43 37.69
CA VAL A 286 15.84 -13.59 37.19
C VAL A 286 15.70 -12.79 35.91
N HIS A 287 15.37 -13.47 34.81
CA HIS A 287 15.20 -12.88 33.49
C HIS A 287 13.72 -12.64 33.19
N ALA A 288 13.40 -11.58 32.43
CA ALA A 288 12.06 -11.33 31.94
C ALA A 288 11.65 -12.43 30.95
N VAL A 289 10.51 -13.09 31.21
CA VAL A 289 9.98 -14.15 30.33
C VAL A 289 9.34 -13.64 29.05
N HIS A 290 9.08 -12.33 28.99
CA HIS A 290 8.39 -11.65 27.91
C HIS A 290 8.67 -10.13 27.99
N ALA A 291 8.70 -9.45 26.86
CA ALA A 291 8.89 -8.00 26.78
C ALA A 291 7.71 -7.17 27.33
N GLY A 292 7.98 -5.95 27.80
CA GLY A 292 6.94 -4.98 28.19
C GLY A 292 7.38 -4.01 29.30
N THR A 293 6.43 -3.22 29.79
CA THR A 293 6.68 -2.17 30.79
C THR A 293 6.62 -2.72 32.21
N VAL A 294 7.62 -2.40 33.04
CA VAL A 294 7.56 -2.60 34.50
C VAL A 294 6.53 -1.61 35.08
N THR A 295 5.39 -2.10 35.53
CA THR A 295 4.26 -1.27 36.00
C THR A 295 4.18 -1.17 37.51
N GLN A 296 4.71 -2.14 38.25
CA GLN A 296 4.66 -2.15 39.71
C GLN A 296 5.88 -2.87 40.30
N ILE A 297 6.42 -2.30 41.37
CA ILE A 297 7.38 -2.95 42.27
C ILE A 297 6.83 -2.73 43.67
N GLY A 298 6.69 -3.79 44.46
CA GLY A 298 5.98 -3.69 45.73
C GLY A 298 6.25 -4.84 46.70
N TYR A 299 5.58 -4.76 47.84
CA TYR A 299 5.50 -5.82 48.84
C TYR A 299 4.03 -6.06 49.20
N LEU A 300 3.61 -7.33 49.25
CA LEU A 300 2.31 -7.74 49.79
C LEU A 300 2.49 -9.10 50.46
N SER A 301 2.05 -9.26 51.70
CA SER A 301 2.15 -10.54 52.40
C SER A 301 1.42 -11.64 51.60
N GLY A 302 2.12 -12.72 51.28
CA GLY A 302 1.64 -13.80 50.41
C GLY A 302 2.04 -13.68 48.93
N LEU A 303 2.57 -12.54 48.49
CA LEU A 303 3.39 -12.41 47.27
C LEU A 303 4.86 -12.07 47.61
N GLU A 304 5.10 -11.63 48.84
CA GLU A 304 6.35 -11.03 49.32
C GLU A 304 6.79 -9.85 48.44
N TYR A 305 8.08 -9.67 48.15
CA TYR A 305 8.51 -8.63 47.20
C TYR A 305 8.34 -9.12 45.76
N TYR A 306 7.70 -8.30 44.93
CA TYR A 306 7.37 -8.64 43.56
C TYR A 306 7.65 -7.53 42.55
N VAL A 307 7.81 -7.94 41.30
CA VAL A 307 7.85 -7.09 40.10
C VAL A 307 6.67 -7.47 39.21
N VAL A 308 5.94 -6.47 38.71
CA VAL A 308 4.91 -6.66 37.69
C VAL A 308 5.39 -6.04 36.38
N VAL A 309 5.46 -6.86 35.34
CA VAL A 309 5.65 -6.42 33.94
C VAL A 309 4.31 -6.55 33.23
N GLN A 310 3.93 -5.59 32.40
CA GLN A 310 2.73 -5.65 31.55
C GLN A 310 3.08 -5.45 30.09
N SER A 311 2.55 -6.32 29.24
CA SER A 311 2.50 -6.11 27.79
C SER A 311 1.11 -5.64 27.36
N ASP A 312 0.89 -5.51 26.05
CA ASP A 312 -0.45 -5.23 25.52
C ASP A 312 -1.47 -6.32 25.88
N GLU A 313 -1.03 -7.58 25.98
CA GLU A 313 -1.93 -8.73 26.13
C GLU A 313 -1.88 -9.37 27.53
N TYR A 314 -0.76 -9.26 28.26
CA TYR A 314 -0.52 -9.99 29.51
C TYR A 314 0.00 -9.12 30.66
N THR A 315 -0.18 -9.62 31.89
CA THR A 315 0.45 -9.17 33.12
C THR A 315 1.26 -10.32 33.70
N PHE A 316 2.53 -10.08 33.97
CA PHE A 316 3.50 -11.02 34.52
C PHE A 316 3.83 -10.63 35.95
N VAL A 317 3.69 -11.57 36.88
CA VAL A 317 3.90 -11.35 38.31
C VAL A 317 5.07 -12.21 38.74
N TYR A 318 6.24 -11.59 38.93
CA TYR A 318 7.45 -12.23 39.43
C TYR A 318 7.50 -11.96 40.93
N GLN A 319 7.24 -12.98 41.74
CA GLN A 319 7.09 -12.83 43.18
C GLN A 319 7.89 -13.89 43.93
N GLU A 320 7.99 -13.74 45.25
CA GLU A 320 8.72 -14.64 46.17
C GLU A 320 10.22 -14.82 45.90
N ALA A 321 10.75 -14.34 44.76
CA ALA A 321 12.16 -14.40 44.38
C ALA A 321 13.06 -13.44 45.16
N PHE A 322 12.52 -12.32 45.64
CA PHE A 322 13.32 -11.20 46.15
C PHE A 322 13.13 -11.03 47.66
N SER A 323 14.22 -11.01 48.43
CA SER A 323 14.17 -10.74 49.88
C SER A 323 13.92 -9.25 50.21
N SER A 324 14.20 -8.36 49.26
CA SER A 324 14.05 -6.90 49.40
C SER A 324 14.12 -6.20 48.04
N THR A 325 13.68 -4.94 47.98
CA THR A 325 13.83 -4.10 46.76
C THR A 325 15.27 -3.90 46.30
N SER A 326 16.27 -4.09 47.18
CA SER A 326 17.69 -4.03 46.79
C SER A 326 18.13 -5.15 45.82
N LYS A 327 17.29 -6.15 45.63
CA LYS A 327 17.50 -7.29 44.73
C LYS A 327 16.87 -7.10 43.36
N ILE A 328 16.08 -6.05 43.17
CA ILE A 328 15.38 -5.75 41.92
C ILE A 328 16.24 -4.75 41.14
N SER A 329 16.61 -5.08 39.89
CA SER A 329 17.49 -4.26 39.06
C SER A 329 16.74 -3.26 38.18
N VAL A 330 15.42 -3.38 38.08
CA VAL A 330 14.55 -2.56 37.22
C VAL A 330 13.76 -1.51 38.01
N SER A 331 13.22 -0.53 37.30
CA SER A 331 12.39 0.56 37.86
C SER A 331 11.01 0.64 37.21
N VAL A 332 10.00 1.12 37.94
CA VAL A 332 8.65 1.36 37.37
C VAL A 332 8.74 2.38 36.22
N GLY A 333 8.13 2.05 35.09
CA GLY A 333 8.20 2.81 33.82
C GLY A 333 9.36 2.39 32.91
N GLN A 334 10.17 1.41 33.28
CA GLN A 334 11.18 0.82 32.41
C GLN A 334 10.55 -0.20 31.45
N GLU A 335 10.87 -0.11 30.16
CA GLU A 335 10.67 -1.20 29.21
C GLU A 335 11.76 -2.26 29.40
N VAL A 336 11.38 -3.53 29.38
CA VAL A 336 12.29 -4.69 29.37
C VAL A 336 12.00 -5.57 28.17
N GLU A 337 13.03 -6.17 27.60
CA GLU A 337 12.93 -7.19 26.55
C GLU A 337 12.98 -8.60 27.15
N THR A 338 12.51 -9.59 26.38
CA THR A 338 12.61 -11.01 26.77
C THR A 338 14.07 -11.41 26.97
N GLY A 339 14.42 -11.86 28.18
CA GLY A 339 15.79 -12.17 28.58
C GLY A 339 16.52 -11.06 29.33
N ASP A 340 15.95 -9.87 29.53
CA ASP A 340 16.57 -8.84 30.38
C ASP A 340 16.55 -9.26 31.87
N VAL A 341 17.63 -8.98 32.61
CA VAL A 341 17.72 -9.30 34.04
C VAL A 341 16.91 -8.30 34.87
N ILE A 342 15.80 -8.75 35.45
CA ILE A 342 14.89 -7.95 36.27
C ILE A 342 15.25 -7.92 37.77
N GLY A 343 16.10 -8.87 38.21
CA GLY A 343 16.64 -8.87 39.56
C GLY A 343 17.44 -10.13 39.88
N ILE A 344 17.82 -10.26 41.15
CA ILE A 344 18.60 -11.36 41.72
C ILE A 344 17.72 -12.14 42.70
N ARG A 345 17.33 -13.36 42.35
CA ARG A 345 16.69 -14.30 43.28
C ARG A 345 17.66 -14.63 44.40
N ASP A 346 17.25 -14.35 45.63
CA ASP A 346 17.99 -14.68 46.86
C ASP A 346 17.13 -15.39 47.92
N THR A 347 16.04 -15.99 47.45
CA THR A 347 15.10 -16.83 48.21
C THR A 347 15.07 -18.26 47.63
N GLU A 348 14.25 -19.13 48.22
CA GLU A 348 14.18 -20.55 47.83
C GLU A 348 13.53 -20.83 46.48
N HIS A 349 12.73 -19.91 45.92
CA HIS A 349 12.14 -20.07 44.59
C HIS A 349 11.70 -18.72 43.99
N LEU A 350 11.43 -18.73 42.68
CA LEU A 350 10.65 -17.69 42.00
C LEU A 350 9.26 -18.27 41.73
N HIS A 351 8.20 -17.58 42.13
CA HIS A 351 6.86 -17.84 41.61
C HIS A 351 6.58 -16.90 40.43
N LEU A 352 6.11 -17.47 39.33
CA LEU A 352 5.71 -16.73 38.13
C LEU A 352 4.21 -16.92 37.85
N GLY A 353 3.43 -15.89 38.12
CA GLY A 353 2.03 -15.80 37.71
C GLY A 353 1.87 -15.08 36.37
N ILE A 354 1.00 -15.57 35.49
CA ILE A 354 0.67 -14.91 34.21
C ILE A 354 -0.85 -14.78 34.09
N THR A 355 -1.35 -13.59 33.75
CA THR A 355 -2.77 -13.30 33.58
C THR A 355 -3.04 -12.32 32.44
N ARG A 356 -4.26 -12.31 31.91
CA ARG A 356 -4.78 -11.27 31.00
C ARG A 356 -5.51 -10.14 31.75
N GLU A 357 -5.73 -10.32 33.06
CA GLU A 357 -6.36 -9.31 33.91
C GLU A 357 -5.33 -8.24 34.31
N LYS A 358 -5.47 -7.03 33.74
CA LYS A 358 -4.53 -5.92 34.04
C LYS A 358 -4.75 -5.30 35.42
N ASN A 359 -5.86 -5.57 36.08
CA ASN A 359 -6.11 -5.16 37.46
C ASN A 359 -5.55 -6.21 38.45
N MET A 360 -4.34 -5.96 38.97
CA MET A 360 -3.66 -6.82 39.94
C MET A 360 -4.53 -7.21 41.15
N ALA A 361 -5.32 -6.28 41.70
CA ALA A 361 -6.19 -6.59 42.85
C ALA A 361 -7.30 -7.59 42.49
N LYS A 362 -7.80 -7.57 41.24
CA LYS A 362 -8.76 -8.56 40.76
C LYS A 362 -8.07 -9.91 40.50
N ALA A 363 -6.87 -9.92 39.92
CA ALA A 363 -6.11 -11.15 39.69
C ALA A 363 -5.78 -11.88 41.02
N ILE A 364 -5.33 -11.14 42.04
CA ILE A 364 -5.01 -11.67 43.38
C ILE A 364 -6.23 -12.31 44.05
N ASN A 365 -7.43 -11.75 43.86
CA ASN A 365 -8.66 -12.34 44.41
C ASN A 365 -8.99 -13.73 43.81
N SER A 366 -8.39 -14.09 42.67
CA SER A 366 -8.53 -15.40 42.02
C SER A 366 -7.28 -16.30 42.14
N SER A 367 -6.28 -15.94 42.97
CA SER A 367 -5.02 -16.73 43.12
C SER A 367 -5.19 -18.20 43.54
N PHE A 368 -6.37 -18.60 44.01
CA PHE A 368 -6.68 -19.97 44.44
C PHE A 368 -7.95 -20.52 43.78
N ILE A 369 -8.29 -20.04 42.58
CA ILE A 369 -9.52 -20.39 41.85
C ILE A 369 -9.19 -20.62 40.38
N ASP A 370 -9.61 -21.77 39.85
CA ASP A 370 -9.56 -22.08 38.41
C ASP A 370 -10.76 -21.43 37.69
N ASP A 371 -10.71 -20.11 37.52
CA ASP A 371 -11.72 -19.31 36.81
C ASP A 371 -11.23 -18.79 35.43
N GLY A 372 -10.04 -19.24 34.99
CA GLY A 372 -9.38 -18.79 33.77
C GLY A 372 -8.72 -17.41 33.87
N THR A 373 -8.66 -16.77 35.05
CA THR A 373 -7.92 -15.52 35.26
C THR A 373 -6.41 -15.74 35.08
N TRP A 374 -5.88 -16.83 35.64
CA TRP A 374 -4.47 -17.20 35.56
C TRP A 374 -4.22 -18.21 34.44
N ILE A 375 -3.02 -18.18 33.85
CA ILE A 375 -2.65 -18.93 32.65
C ILE A 375 -1.41 -19.78 32.95
N ASP A 376 -1.44 -21.06 32.56
CA ASP A 376 -0.29 -21.96 32.65
C ASP A 376 0.93 -21.40 31.89
N PRO A 377 2.01 -21.00 32.58
CA PRO A 377 3.20 -20.44 31.93
C PRO A 377 3.87 -21.41 30.96
N LEU A 378 3.72 -22.73 31.14
CA LEU A 378 4.29 -23.75 30.24
C LEU A 378 3.63 -23.76 28.85
N THR A 379 2.42 -23.20 28.71
CA THR A 379 1.78 -23.05 27.39
C THR A 379 2.44 -21.95 26.57
N LEU A 380 2.94 -20.90 27.22
CA LEU A 380 3.50 -19.70 26.59
C LEU A 380 5.01 -19.79 26.44
N ILE A 381 5.74 -20.04 27.54
CA ILE A 381 7.21 -20.06 27.57
C ILE A 381 7.79 -21.23 26.74
N LYS A 382 8.92 -21.00 26.06
CA LYS A 382 9.60 -21.93 25.14
C LYS A 382 11.08 -22.01 25.42
#